data_AF-B3T6X8-F1
#
_entry.id   AF-B3T6X8-F1
#
_cell.length_a   1.000
_cell.length_b   1.000
_cell.length_c   1.000
_cell.angle_alpha   90.00
_cell.angle_beta   90.00
_cell.angle_gamma   90.00
#
_symmetry.space_group_name_H-M   'P 1'
#
loop_
_entity.id
_entity.type
_entity.pdbx_description
1 polymer ?
#
loop_
_entity_poly.entity_id
_entity_poly.type
_entity_poly.pdbx_seq_one_letter_code
_entity_poly.pdbx_strand_id
1 'polypeptide(L)'
;MQKYIVSVSKKNNSVWKIYFYDKNFQIHSERINPLLIWYYKLRKRHRKTGVCPQCRNQFLFLTNWHDKKMNCPICLDEYDEYDEAVNTYYYN
;
A
#
# COMPACT_ATOMS: atom_id res chain seq x y z
N MET A 1 -4.10 11.87 3.91
CA MET A 1 -4.53 10.44 3.96
C MET A 1 -4.08 9.74 2.69
N GLN A 2 -3.38 8.62 2.79
CA GLN A 2 -2.87 7.89 1.62
C GLN A 2 -3.88 6.79 1.27
N LYS A 3 -4.55 6.93 0.11
CA LYS A 3 -5.55 5.98 -0.38
C LYS A 3 -4.89 4.98 -1.32
N TYR A 4 -4.99 3.69 -1.01
CA TYR A 4 -4.46 2.63 -1.86
C TYR A 4 -5.57 2.08 -2.74
N ILE A 5 -5.71 2.62 -3.96
CA ILE A 5 -6.77 2.23 -4.90
C ILE A 5 -6.53 0.79 -5.38
N VAL A 6 -7.54 -0.07 -5.23
CA VAL A 6 -7.49 -1.49 -5.61
C VAL A 6 -8.43 -1.79 -6.75
N SER A 7 -9.52 -1.03 -6.90
CA SER A 7 -10.48 -1.24 -7.98
C SER A 7 -11.18 0.04 -8.39
N VAL A 8 -11.57 0.10 -9.66
CA VAL A 8 -12.39 1.17 -10.26
C VAL A 8 -13.46 0.48 -11.08
N SER A 9 -14.73 0.61 -10.69
CA SER A 9 -15.83 -0.09 -11.35
C SER A 9 -17.10 0.74 -11.40
N LYS A 10 -17.97 0.41 -12.35
CA LYS A 10 -19.28 1.03 -12.53
C LYS A 10 -20.32 0.20 -11.77
N LYS A 11 -21.05 0.81 -10.85
CA LYS A 11 -22.16 0.17 -10.13
C LYS A 11 -23.45 0.40 -10.88
N ASN A 12 -24.18 -0.67 -11.19
CA ASN A 12 -25.50 -0.66 -11.83
C ASN A 12 -25.59 0.24 -13.07
N ASN A 13 -24.52 0.30 -13.87
CA ASN A 13 -24.39 1.17 -15.05
C ASN A 13 -24.64 2.67 -14.85
N SER A 14 -24.75 3.17 -13.62
CA SER A 14 -25.07 4.56 -13.32
C SER A 14 -23.91 5.31 -12.68
N VAL A 15 -23.31 4.75 -11.62
CA VAL A 15 -22.33 5.49 -10.79
C VAL A 15 -20.97 4.79 -10.81
N TRP A 16 -19.93 5.56 -11.12
CA TRP A 16 -18.55 5.08 -11.00
C TRP A 16 -18.07 5.16 -9.56
N LYS A 17 -17.39 4.11 -9.12
CA LYS A 17 -16.83 4.00 -7.79
C LYS A 17 -15.38 3.57 -7.83
N ILE A 18 -14.62 4.04 -6.86
CA ILE A 18 -13.31 3.52 -6.51
C ILE A 18 -13.43 2.71 -5.22
N TYR A 19 -12.61 1.68 -5.11
CA TYR A 19 -12.43 0.88 -3.91
C TYR A 19 -10.96 0.98 -3.51
N PHE A 20 -10.72 1.31 -2.25
CA PHE A 20 -9.36 1.53 -1.75
C PHE A 20 -9.20 1.01 -0.32
N TYR A 21 -7.96 0.70 0.04
CA TYR A 21 -7.57 0.48 1.42
C TYR A 21 -7.16 1.81 2.06
N ASP A 22 -7.56 2.00 3.31
CA ASP A 22 -6.98 3.02 4.19
C ASP A 22 -5.68 2.52 4.86
N LYS A 23 -5.03 3.37 5.66
CA LYS A 23 -3.81 3.02 6.41
C LYS A 23 -3.96 1.76 7.28
N ASN A 24 -5.16 1.54 7.82
CA ASN A 24 -5.48 0.40 8.67
C ASN A 24 -5.92 -0.85 7.87
N PHE A 25 -5.65 -0.90 6.55
CA PHE A 25 -6.07 -1.99 5.66
C PHE A 25 -7.59 -2.25 5.61
N GLN A 26 -8.41 -1.29 6.04
CA GLN A 26 -9.86 -1.36 5.91
C GLN A 26 -10.29 -0.93 4.50
N ILE A 27 -11.27 -1.65 3.93
CA ILE A 27 -11.75 -1.40 2.58
C ILE A 27 -12.87 -0.35 2.60
N HIS A 28 -12.72 0.69 1.79
CA HIS A 28 -13.71 1.75 1.62
C HIS A 28 -14.09 1.91 0.14
N SER A 29 -15.22 2.58 -0.09
CA SER A 29 -15.66 2.92 -1.44
C SER A 29 -16.11 4.36 -1.52
N GLU A 30 -15.74 5.04 -2.61
CA GLU A 30 -16.13 6.42 -2.89
C GLU A 30 -16.70 6.54 -4.31
N ARG A 31 -17.67 7.44 -4.49
CA ARG A 31 -18.19 7.79 -5.81
C ARG A 31 -17.22 8.75 -6.49
N ILE A 32 -17.04 8.60 -7.80
CA ILE A 32 -16.13 9.45 -8.58
C ILE A 32 -16.81 9.99 -9.83
N ASN A 33 -16.32 11.13 -10.31
CA ASN A 33 -16.67 11.66 -11.62
C ASN A 33 -16.10 10.75 -12.72
N PRO A 34 -16.87 10.41 -13.77
CA PRO A 34 -16.40 9.63 -14.91
C PRO A 34 -15.10 10.13 -15.56
N LEU A 35 -14.83 11.43 -15.55
CA LEU A 35 -13.59 11.99 -16.12
C LEU A 35 -12.33 11.49 -15.40
N LEU A 36 -12.44 11.08 -14.14
CA LEU A 36 -11.32 10.61 -13.32
C LEU A 36 -11.08 9.09 -13.46
N ILE A 37 -11.87 8.36 -14.26
CA ILE A 37 -11.76 6.90 -14.37
C ILE A 37 -10.35 6.50 -14.79
N TRP A 38 -9.81 7.11 -15.85
CA TRP A 38 -8.47 6.78 -16.36
C TRP A 38 -7.38 7.11 -15.34
N TYR A 39 -7.49 8.27 -14.70
CA TYR A 39 -6.59 8.67 -13.62
C TYR A 39 -6.52 7.61 -12.51
N TYR A 40 -7.68 7.14 -12.03
CA TYR A 40 -7.72 6.13 -10.98
C TYR A 40 -7.32 4.74 -11.46
N LYS A 41 -7.57 4.39 -12.73
CA LYS A 41 -7.10 3.12 -13.31
C LYS A 41 -5.58 3.07 -13.41
N LEU A 42 -4.92 4.18 -13.76
CA LEU A 42 -3.46 4.27 -13.81
C LEU A 42 -2.83 4.23 -12.42
N ARG A 43 -3.52 4.77 -11.40
CA ARG A 43 -3.07 4.72 -10.00
C ARG A 43 -3.45 3.44 -9.26
N LYS A 44 -4.19 2.53 -9.89
CA LYS A 44 -4.64 1.26 -9.31
C LYS A 44 -3.43 0.41 -8.93
N ARG A 45 -3.44 -0.12 -7.72
CA ARG A 45 -2.46 -1.07 -7.22
C ARG A 45 -3.01 -2.48 -7.26
N HIS A 46 -2.12 -3.43 -7.52
CA HIS A 46 -2.40 -4.85 -7.48
C HIS A 46 -1.89 -5.43 -6.17
N ARG A 47 -2.72 -6.29 -5.59
CA ARG A 47 -2.35 -7.08 -4.42
C ARG A 47 -1.46 -8.23 -4.88
N LYS A 48 -0.25 -8.31 -4.34
CA LYS A 48 0.69 -9.41 -4.58
C LYS A 48 1.21 -9.95 -3.26
N THR A 49 1.48 -11.24 -3.24
CA THR A 49 2.21 -11.91 -2.17
C THR A 49 3.68 -12.00 -2.57
N GLY A 50 4.56 -11.70 -1.63
CA GLY A 50 6.00 -11.80 -1.80
C GLY A 50 6.62 -12.56 -0.64
N VAL A 51 7.76 -13.18 -0.91
CA VAL A 51 8.59 -13.85 0.10
C VAL A 51 9.85 -13.00 0.26
N CYS A 52 10.17 -12.62 1.50
CA CYS A 52 11.43 -11.94 1.76
C CYS A 52 12.61 -12.91 1.59
N PRO A 53 13.66 -12.58 0.83
CA PRO A 53 14.83 -13.46 0.72
C PRO A 53 15.62 -13.58 2.04
N GLN A 54 15.53 -12.58 2.93
CA GLN A 54 16.27 -12.55 4.20
C GLN A 54 15.57 -13.35 5.29
N CYS A 55 14.36 -12.93 5.70
CA CYS A 55 13.63 -13.57 6.79
C CYS A 55 12.69 -14.71 6.33
N ARG A 56 12.59 -14.97 5.02
CA ARG A 56 11.71 -16.01 4.42
C ARG A 56 10.21 -15.87 4.73
N ASN A 57 9.81 -14.77 5.37
CA ASN A 57 8.41 -14.50 5.68
C ASN A 57 7.63 -14.12 4.42
N GLN A 58 6.37 -14.55 4.40
CA GLN A 58 5.40 -14.16 3.39
C GLN A 58 4.70 -12.89 3.82
N PHE A 59 4.65 -11.90 2.93
CA PHE A 59 3.94 -10.66 3.19
C PHE A 59 3.12 -10.21 1.98
N LEU A 60 2.05 -9.50 2.29
CA LEU A 60 1.14 -8.93 1.32
C LEU A 60 1.55 -7.49 1.03
N PHE A 61 1.70 -7.14 -0.23
CA PHE A 61 2.01 -5.77 -0.63
C PHE A 61 1.16 -5.30 -1.81
N LEU A 62 1.01 -3.98 -1.91
CA LEU A 62 0.26 -3.30 -2.96
C LEU A 62 1.25 -2.63 -3.90
N THR A 63 1.35 -3.11 -5.13
CA THR A 63 2.28 -2.60 -6.15
C THR A 63 1.54 -2.02 -7.35
N ASN A 64 2.09 -0.97 -7.93
CA ASN A 64 1.70 -0.48 -9.26
C ASN A 64 2.89 -0.70 -10.22
N TRP A 65 2.67 -0.54 -11.52
CA TRP A 65 3.73 -0.58 -12.53
C TRP A 65 4.91 0.34 -12.18
N HIS A 66 4.63 1.54 -11.66
CA HIS A 66 5.67 2.50 -11.25
C HIS A 66 6.34 2.16 -9.91
N ASP A 67 5.64 1.46 -9.01
CA ASP A 67 6.07 1.19 -7.64
C ASP A 67 6.41 -0.29 -7.47
N LYS A 68 7.55 -0.72 -8.04
CA LYS A 68 8.04 -2.11 -7.94
C LYS A 68 8.88 -2.40 -6.69
N LYS A 69 9.06 -1.42 -5.80
CA LYS A 69 9.87 -1.60 -4.60
C LYS A 69 9.19 -2.59 -3.66
N MET A 70 9.91 -3.66 -3.33
CA MET A 70 9.47 -4.72 -2.41
C MET A 70 10.33 -4.60 -1.16
N ASN A 71 9.80 -3.91 -0.16
CA ASN A 71 10.46 -3.80 1.14
C ASN A 71 9.74 -4.73 2.11
N CYS A 72 10.50 -5.58 2.81
CA CYS A 72 9.95 -6.45 3.83
C CYS A 72 9.70 -5.62 5.10
N PRO A 73 8.48 -5.59 5.66
CA PRO A 73 8.19 -4.80 6.86
C PRO A 73 9.02 -5.28 8.06
N ILE A 74 9.18 -6.59 8.23
CA ILE A 74 9.87 -7.20 9.37
C ILE A 74 11.38 -6.87 9.36
N CYS A 75 12.02 -6.96 8.19
CA CYS A 75 13.44 -6.63 8.07
C CYS A 75 13.70 -5.11 8.09
N LEU A 76 12.67 -4.28 8.01
CA LEU A 76 12.80 -2.83 8.19
C LEU A 76 12.67 -2.43 9.66
N ASP A 77 11.76 -3.09 10.40
CA ASP A 77 11.57 -2.85 11.83
C ASP A 77 12.86 -3.16 12.65
N GLU A 78 13.69 -4.10 12.21
CA GLU A 78 14.99 -4.40 12.86
C GLU A 78 16.02 -3.26 12.77
N TYR A 79 15.89 -2.31 11.83
CA TYR A 79 16.82 -1.18 11.72
C TYR A 79 16.37 0.03 12.57
N ASP A 80 15.06 0.26 12.69
CA ASP A 80 14.55 1.41 13.46
C ASP A 80 14.77 1.22 14.98
N GLU A 81 14.79 -0.02 15.47
CA GLU A 81 15.04 -0.32 16.90
C GLU A 81 16.53 -0.14 17.29
N TYR A 82 17.45 -0.27 16.34
CA TYR A 82 18.88 -0.06 16.56
C TYR A 82 19.26 1.43 16.62
N ASP A 83 18.62 2.29 15.83
CA ASP A 83 18.91 3.72 15.81
C ASP A 83 18.42 4.45 17.09
N GLU A 84 17.38 3.96 17.76
CA GLU A 84 16.97 4.45 19.09
C GLU A 84 17.92 3.98 20.20
N ALA A 85 18.36 2.72 20.15
CA ALA A 85 19.30 2.18 21.13
C ALA A 85 20.65 2.92 21.09
N VAL A 86 21.24 3.15 19.91
CA VAL A 86 22.53 3.85 19.78
C VAL A 86 22.47 5.29 20.29
N ASN A 87 21.35 6.00 20.10
CA ASN A 87 21.20 7.37 20.62
C ASN A 87 21.15 7.46 22.15
N THR A 88 20.73 6.39 22.84
CA THR A 88 20.76 6.38 24.32
C THR A 88 22.14 6.10 24.91
N TYR A 89 23.05 5.46 24.15
CA TYR A 89 24.41 5.16 24.60
C TYR A 89 25.42 6.27 24.28
N TYR A 90 25.13 7.16 23.32
CA TYR A 90 26.01 8.29 22.97
C TYR A 90 25.64 9.62 23.65
N TYR A 91 24.50 9.69 24.34
CA TYR A 91 24.05 10.88 25.10
C TYR A 91 23.86 10.61 26.61
N ASN A 92 24.60 9.66 27.18
CA ASN A 92 24.82 9.55 28.63
C ASN A 92 26.30 9.57 28.94
#